data_AF-A0A833HLE6-F1
#
_entry.id   AF-A0A833HLE6-F1
#
_cell.length_a   1.000
_cell.length_b   1.000
_cell.length_c   1.000
_cell.angle_alpha   90.00
_cell.angle_beta   90.00
_cell.angle_gamma   90.00
#
_symmetry.space_group_name_H-M   'P 1'
#
loop_
_entity.id
_entity.type
_entity.pdbx_description
1 polymer ?
#
loop_
_entity_poly.entity_id
_entity_poly.type
_entity_poly.pdbx_seq_one_letter_code
_entity_poly.pdbx_strand_id
1 'polypeptide(L)'
;MLCLTLWVHYKEAKKEYKLIVGELKERLPEMFDTIPEADVEVEMYEDPNKPSVYNSGSIDGSIKPKIKFYLSGIHITKSLKTTVYHEAIPGHHFQFALEMKNKDIPDFKKIMPFGGYTEGWASYAEILPMEYGFVDNPKDKLQLLYSDLTSAVNTAIDTGIHYKRWTKSETEEYIKKHRNPKTQVSYDFFINNPCDQIKYFVGLVKMRELRKRAEEQLGEKFNIKEFHRVILKNGRMPLIVLEKQVDDYIKSKK
;
A
#
# COMPACT_ATOMS: atom_id res chain seq x y z
N MET A 1 30.79 -15.57 11.33
CA MET A 1 30.70 -14.09 11.30
C MET A 1 29.43 -13.59 10.62
N LEU A 2 29.05 -14.10 9.44
CA LEU A 2 27.79 -13.74 8.76
C LEU A 2 26.49 -13.93 9.58
N CYS A 3 26.37 -15.04 10.33
CA CYS A 3 25.14 -15.33 11.10
C CYS A 3 24.88 -14.34 12.25
N LEU A 4 25.94 -13.81 12.88
CA LEU A 4 25.80 -12.82 13.96
C LEU A 4 25.39 -11.44 13.43
N THR A 5 25.95 -11.01 12.31
CA THR A 5 25.58 -9.74 11.66
C THR A 5 24.14 -9.75 11.18
N LEU A 6 23.69 -10.82 10.53
CA LEU A 6 22.29 -10.97 10.08
C LEU A 6 21.29 -10.87 11.25
N TRP A 7 21.62 -11.48 12.39
CA TRP A 7 20.77 -11.47 13.57
C TRP A 7 20.69 -10.11 14.27
N VAL A 8 21.78 -9.32 14.27
CA VAL A 8 21.78 -7.94 14.76
C VAL A 8 20.88 -7.06 13.90
N HIS A 9 21.00 -7.16 12.57
CA HIS A 9 20.15 -6.41 11.63
C HIS A 9 18.67 -6.76 11.79
N TYR A 10 18.33 -8.04 12.02
CA TYR A 10 16.95 -8.46 12.31
C TYR A 10 16.38 -7.80 13.57
N LYS A 11 17.16 -7.76 14.66
CA LYS A 11 16.71 -7.15 15.92
C LYS A 11 16.52 -5.65 15.79
N GLU A 12 17.41 -4.99 15.07
CA GLU A 12 17.32 -3.55 14.79
C GLU A 12 16.10 -3.23 13.93
N ALA A 13 15.89 -3.96 12.83
CA ALA A 13 14.71 -3.78 11.98
C ALA A 13 13.40 -4.02 12.76
N LYS A 14 13.34 -5.04 13.63
CA LYS A 14 12.17 -5.31 14.46
C LYS A 14 11.92 -4.21 15.50
N LYS A 15 12.99 -3.61 16.04
CA LYS A 15 12.89 -2.46 16.94
C LYS A 15 12.39 -1.23 16.18
N GLU A 16 12.94 -0.95 15.01
CA GLU A 16 12.53 0.15 14.14
C GLU A 16 11.06 0.01 13.72
N TYR A 17 10.62 -1.18 13.31
CA TYR A 17 9.21 -1.47 13.04
C TYR A 17 8.31 -1.10 14.23
N LYS A 18 8.68 -1.52 15.44
CA LYS A 18 7.90 -1.21 16.65
C LYS A 18 7.84 0.28 16.94
N LEU A 19 8.93 1.02 16.70
CA LEU A 19 8.96 2.47 16.84
C LEU A 19 8.03 3.13 15.81
N ILE A 20 8.16 2.79 14.53
CA ILE A 20 7.31 3.32 13.45
C ILE A 20 5.83 3.07 13.76
N VAL A 21 5.47 1.84 14.15
CA VAL A 21 4.08 1.50 14.47
C VAL A 21 3.60 2.20 15.73
N GLY A 22 4.45 2.33 16.76
CA GLY A 22 4.12 3.05 17.99
C GLY A 22 3.80 4.51 17.74
N GLU A 23 4.72 5.22 17.06
CA GLU A 23 4.55 6.63 16.67
C GLU A 23 3.31 6.82 15.80
N LEU A 24 3.08 5.94 14.83
CA LEU A 24 1.89 6.01 13.99
C LEU A 24 0.61 5.79 14.78
N LYS A 25 0.55 4.82 15.70
CA LYS A 25 -0.67 4.52 16.46
C LYS A 25 -1.19 5.72 17.23
N GLU A 26 -0.29 6.53 17.79
CA GLU A 26 -0.65 7.75 18.52
C GLU A 26 -1.25 8.83 17.61
N ARG A 27 -0.81 8.87 16.35
CA ARG A 27 -1.21 9.91 15.38
C ARG A 27 -2.27 9.46 14.37
N LEU A 28 -2.58 8.16 14.29
CA LEU A 28 -3.68 7.64 13.47
C LEU A 28 -5.02 8.39 13.71
N PRO A 29 -5.37 8.78 14.96
CA PRO A 29 -6.58 9.58 15.19
C PRO A 29 -6.60 10.93 14.46
N GLU A 30 -5.49 11.47 13.97
CA GLU A 30 -5.46 12.68 13.13
C GLU A 30 -6.08 12.43 11.73
N MET A 31 -6.01 11.18 11.24
CA MET A 31 -6.39 10.78 9.88
C MET A 31 -7.59 9.82 9.83
N PHE A 32 -7.92 9.14 10.93
CA PHE A 32 -8.94 8.09 10.97
C PHE A 32 -9.86 8.26 12.18
N ASP A 33 -11.15 8.01 12.00
CA ASP A 33 -12.13 7.96 13.10
C ASP A 33 -12.40 6.53 13.59
N THR A 34 -11.98 5.53 12.81
CA THR A 34 -12.16 4.11 13.08
C THR A 34 -10.80 3.44 12.92
N ILE A 35 -10.25 2.94 14.02
CA ILE A 35 -8.92 2.31 14.07
C ILE A 35 -9.13 0.84 14.48
N PRO A 36 -8.65 -0.14 13.70
CA PRO A 36 -8.83 -1.53 14.05
C PRO A 36 -7.94 -1.92 15.23
N GLU A 37 -8.55 -2.52 16.25
CA GLU A 37 -7.81 -3.23 17.31
C GLU A 37 -7.41 -4.62 16.84
N ALA A 38 -6.40 -4.72 15.98
CA ALA A 38 -5.92 -6.03 15.53
C ALA A 38 -4.42 -6.14 15.76
N ASP A 39 -4.03 -7.23 16.42
CA ASP A 39 -2.63 -7.65 16.45
C ASP A 39 -2.29 -8.30 15.12
N VAL A 40 -1.05 -8.11 14.68
CA VAL A 40 -0.47 -8.76 13.51
C VAL A 40 0.84 -9.40 13.88
N GLU A 41 1.02 -10.67 13.50
CA GLU A 41 2.29 -11.35 13.67
C GLU A 41 3.30 -10.80 12.67
N VAL A 42 4.51 -10.49 13.12
CA VAL A 42 5.54 -9.90 12.27
C VAL A 42 6.78 -10.78 12.26
N GLU A 43 7.11 -11.25 11.07
CA GLU A 43 8.33 -11.97 10.74
C GLU A 43 9.16 -11.10 9.80
N MET A 44 10.48 -11.14 9.97
CA MET A 44 11.40 -10.43 9.09
C MET A 44 12.45 -11.41 8.58
N TYR A 45 12.77 -11.27 7.31
CA TYR A 45 13.67 -12.13 6.57
C TYR A 45 14.64 -11.26 5.78
N GLU A 46 15.80 -11.80 5.46
CA GLU A 46 16.72 -11.20 4.49
C GLU A 46 16.64 -11.99 3.18
N ASP A 47 15.93 -11.42 2.21
CA ASP A 47 15.85 -11.97 0.86
C ASP A 47 15.56 -10.79 -0.09
N PRO A 48 16.58 -10.24 -0.76
CA PRO A 48 16.40 -9.09 -1.64
C PRO A 48 15.58 -9.42 -2.89
N ASN A 49 15.29 -10.71 -3.14
CA ASN A 49 14.54 -11.15 -4.32
C ASN A 49 13.05 -11.35 -4.04
N LYS A 50 12.59 -11.13 -2.79
CA LYS A 50 11.18 -11.28 -2.42
C LYS A 50 10.56 -9.96 -1.99
N PRO A 51 9.35 -9.65 -2.44
CA PRO A 51 8.59 -8.55 -1.87
C PRO A 51 8.11 -8.93 -0.47
N SER A 52 7.98 -7.92 0.40
CA SER A 52 7.23 -8.07 1.66
C SER A 52 5.78 -8.41 1.36
N VAL A 53 5.13 -9.17 2.24
CA VAL A 53 3.75 -9.65 2.03
C VAL A 53 2.94 -9.64 3.31
N TYR A 54 1.68 -9.21 3.19
CA TYR A 54 0.63 -9.36 4.20
C TYR A 54 -0.24 -10.60 3.94
N ASN A 55 -0.60 -11.31 5.01
CA ASN A 55 -1.62 -12.34 5.03
C ASN A 55 -2.71 -11.97 6.04
N SER A 56 -3.96 -11.98 5.60
CA SER A 56 -5.12 -11.58 6.40
C SER A 56 -5.49 -12.54 7.53
N GLY A 57 -4.96 -13.76 7.53
CA GLY A 57 -5.49 -14.84 8.35
C GLY A 57 -6.81 -15.39 7.81
N SER A 58 -7.48 -16.22 8.61
CA SER A 58 -8.76 -16.84 8.27
C SER A 58 -9.94 -16.07 8.85
N ILE A 59 -11.10 -16.13 8.19
CA ILE A 59 -12.34 -15.45 8.64
C ILE A 59 -12.77 -15.94 10.04
N ASP A 60 -12.60 -17.23 10.32
CA ASP A 60 -12.94 -17.85 11.61
C ASP A 60 -11.93 -17.54 12.73
N GLY A 61 -10.84 -16.83 12.43
CA GLY A 61 -9.79 -16.46 13.39
C GLY A 61 -8.84 -17.58 13.79
N SER A 62 -8.97 -18.79 13.21
CA SER A 62 -8.06 -19.91 13.49
C SER A 62 -6.62 -19.64 13.01
N ILE A 63 -6.46 -18.83 11.96
CA ILE A 63 -5.17 -18.35 11.46
C ILE A 63 -5.11 -16.84 11.71
N LYS A 64 -4.11 -16.40 12.47
CA LYS A 64 -3.87 -14.98 12.75
C LYS A 64 -3.29 -14.26 11.53
N PRO A 65 -3.57 -12.95 11.37
CA PRO A 65 -2.93 -12.15 10.33
C PRO A 65 -1.42 -12.06 10.58
N LYS A 66 -0.66 -12.03 9.48
CA LYS A 66 0.81 -12.08 9.52
C LYS A 66 1.42 -11.20 8.43
N ILE A 67 2.46 -10.45 8.76
CA ILE A 67 3.31 -9.74 7.82
C ILE A 67 4.67 -10.43 7.78
N LYS A 68 5.14 -10.71 6.57
CA LYS A 68 6.52 -11.13 6.30
C LYS A 68 7.24 -9.99 5.62
N PHE A 69 8.11 -9.31 6.36
CA PHE A 69 9.00 -8.31 5.78
C PHE A 69 10.22 -9.02 5.18
N TYR A 70 10.43 -8.84 3.88
CA TYR A 70 11.65 -9.25 3.20
C TYR A 70 12.51 -8.02 3.01
N LEU A 71 13.55 -7.92 3.84
CA LEU A 71 14.50 -6.82 3.84
C LEU A 71 15.52 -7.09 2.73
N SER A 72 15.60 -6.19 1.76
CA SER A 72 16.69 -6.19 0.80
C SER A 72 17.93 -5.63 1.49
N GLY A 73 18.85 -6.50 1.91
CA GLY A 73 20.12 -6.09 2.50
C GLY A 73 20.81 -5.00 1.66
N ILE A 74 21.23 -3.91 2.31
CA ILE A 74 22.11 -2.82 1.82
C ILE A 74 21.64 -2.03 0.57
N HIS A 75 20.62 -2.48 -0.17
CA HIS A 75 20.06 -1.78 -1.33
C HIS A 75 18.60 -1.40 -1.08
N ILE A 76 18.42 -0.35 -0.29
CA ILE A 76 17.12 0.24 0.03
C ILE A 76 16.53 0.90 -1.21
N THR A 77 15.63 0.21 -1.90
CA THR A 77 14.71 0.83 -2.88
C THR A 77 13.31 1.07 -2.32
N LYS A 78 13.02 0.55 -1.13
CA LYS A 78 11.95 1.00 -0.24
C LYS A 78 12.48 1.04 1.19
N SER A 79 12.30 2.16 1.88
CA SER A 79 12.61 2.25 3.31
C SER A 79 11.69 1.32 4.12
N LEU A 80 12.14 0.89 5.31
CA LEU A 80 11.28 0.11 6.21
C LEU A 80 9.95 0.84 6.45
N LYS A 81 9.96 2.17 6.64
CA LYS A 81 8.76 3.00 6.76
C LYS A 81 7.79 2.81 5.59
N THR A 82 8.26 2.92 4.35
CA THR A 82 7.41 2.74 3.16
C THR A 82 6.70 1.39 3.21
N THR A 83 7.44 0.32 3.52
CA THR A 83 6.89 -1.03 3.61
C THR A 83 5.95 -1.20 4.80
N VAL A 84 6.24 -0.57 5.95
CA VAL A 84 5.34 -0.59 7.12
C VAL A 84 4.02 0.12 6.80
N TYR A 85 4.07 1.27 6.13
CA TYR A 85 2.86 2.01 5.78
C TYR A 85 2.00 1.24 4.79
N HIS A 86 2.62 0.52 3.85
CA HIS A 86 1.93 -0.33 2.87
C HIS A 86 1.36 -1.61 3.49
N GLU A 87 2.17 -2.41 4.20
CA GLU A 87 1.78 -3.75 4.65
C GLU A 87 1.04 -3.74 5.99
N ALA A 88 1.37 -2.79 6.87
CA ALA A 88 0.84 -2.72 8.23
C ALA A 88 -0.22 -1.60 8.35
N ILE A 89 0.14 -0.50 9.00
CA ILE A 89 -0.75 0.62 9.27
C ILE A 89 -0.22 1.88 8.57
N PRO A 90 -1.07 2.66 7.89
CA PRO A 90 -2.51 2.47 7.69
C PRO A 90 -2.91 1.65 6.44
N GLY A 91 -1.98 0.89 5.84
CA GLY A 91 -2.23 0.13 4.61
C GLY A 91 -3.00 -1.19 4.80
N HIS A 92 -2.44 -2.29 4.28
CA HIS A 92 -3.12 -3.59 4.20
C HIS A 92 -3.67 -4.06 5.54
N HIS A 93 -2.83 -4.25 6.56
CA HIS A 93 -3.32 -4.76 7.84
C HIS A 93 -4.48 -3.92 8.40
N PHE A 94 -4.39 -2.60 8.30
CA PHE A 94 -5.46 -1.70 8.72
C PHE A 94 -6.77 -1.94 7.95
N GLN A 95 -6.71 -1.99 6.62
CA GLN A 95 -7.87 -2.26 5.76
C GLN A 95 -8.48 -3.64 6.06
N PHE A 96 -7.68 -4.69 6.02
CA PHE A 96 -8.14 -6.06 6.20
C PHE A 96 -8.69 -6.30 7.62
N ALA A 97 -8.09 -5.71 8.65
CA ALA A 97 -8.57 -5.85 10.02
C ALA A 97 -9.96 -5.22 10.21
N LEU A 98 -10.24 -4.08 9.56
CA LEU A 98 -11.58 -3.48 9.56
C LEU A 98 -12.59 -4.39 8.83
N GLU A 99 -12.21 -4.94 7.67
CA GLU A 99 -13.06 -5.85 6.89
C GLU A 99 -13.42 -7.12 7.65
N MET A 100 -12.43 -7.78 8.28
CA MET A 100 -12.65 -9.03 9.00
C MET A 100 -13.62 -8.86 10.17
N LYS A 101 -13.53 -7.74 10.89
CA LYS A 101 -14.39 -7.43 12.03
C LYS A 101 -15.78 -6.92 11.64
N ASN A 102 -15.97 -6.52 10.39
CA ASN A 102 -17.22 -5.96 9.93
C ASN A 102 -18.26 -7.06 9.70
N LYS A 103 -19.31 -7.05 10.54
CA LYS A 103 -20.44 -7.99 10.47
C LYS A 103 -21.53 -7.54 9.49
N ASP A 104 -21.47 -6.29 9.04
CA ASP A 104 -22.47 -5.68 8.16
C ASP A 104 -22.15 -5.93 6.67
N ILE A 105 -20.99 -6.51 6.36
CA ILE A 105 -20.62 -6.92 5.01
C ILE A 105 -20.66 -8.44 4.83
N PRO A 106 -21.12 -8.95 3.68
CA PRO A 106 -21.09 -10.38 3.38
C PRO A 106 -19.65 -10.94 3.37
N ASP A 107 -19.49 -12.18 3.83
CA ASP A 107 -18.16 -12.81 3.94
C ASP A 107 -17.42 -12.93 2.60
N PHE A 108 -18.12 -13.04 1.47
CA PHE A 108 -17.44 -13.06 0.17
C PHE A 108 -16.62 -11.78 -0.08
N LYS A 109 -17.09 -10.61 0.39
CA LYS A 109 -16.33 -9.35 0.27
C LYS A 109 -15.02 -9.38 1.05
N LYS A 110 -14.94 -10.19 2.12
CA LYS A 110 -13.74 -10.36 2.94
C LYS A 110 -12.65 -11.17 2.23
N ILE A 111 -12.97 -11.90 1.16
CA ILE A 111 -12.01 -12.77 0.44
C ILE A 111 -11.83 -12.42 -1.04
N MET A 112 -12.75 -11.66 -1.65
CA MET A 112 -12.67 -11.34 -3.08
C MET A 112 -11.41 -10.53 -3.44
N PRO A 113 -10.75 -10.82 -4.58
CA PRO A 113 -9.49 -10.17 -4.94
C PRO A 113 -9.71 -8.88 -5.75
N PHE A 114 -10.15 -7.80 -5.11
CA PHE A 114 -10.24 -6.49 -5.78
C PHE A 114 -8.90 -5.75 -5.73
N GLY A 115 -7.93 -6.22 -6.51
CA GLY A 115 -6.54 -5.73 -6.50
C GLY A 115 -6.42 -4.20 -6.65
N GLY A 116 -7.18 -3.58 -7.57
CA GLY A 116 -7.14 -2.12 -7.74
C GLY A 116 -7.61 -1.33 -6.51
N TYR A 117 -8.55 -1.87 -5.73
CA TYR A 117 -8.97 -1.27 -4.47
C TYR A 117 -7.92 -1.52 -3.37
N THR A 118 -7.50 -2.78 -3.21
CA THR A 118 -6.62 -3.21 -2.12
C THR A 118 -5.24 -2.57 -2.23
N GLU A 119 -4.63 -2.63 -3.42
CA GLU A 119 -3.31 -2.05 -3.67
C GLU A 119 -3.39 -0.54 -3.82
N GLY A 120 -4.50 -0.04 -4.39
CA GLY A 120 -4.78 1.38 -4.44
C GLY A 120 -4.88 2.02 -3.05
N TRP A 121 -5.54 1.37 -2.10
CA TRP A 121 -5.61 1.80 -0.71
C TRP A 121 -4.22 1.79 -0.06
N ALA A 122 -3.49 0.68 -0.16
CA ALA A 122 -2.17 0.57 0.46
C ALA A 122 -1.19 1.60 -0.08
N SER A 123 -1.14 1.79 -1.40
CA SER A 123 -0.31 2.84 -2.02
C SER A 123 -0.78 4.26 -1.66
N TYR A 124 -2.09 4.50 -1.56
CA TYR A 124 -2.61 5.78 -1.07
C TYR A 124 -2.22 6.03 0.40
N ALA A 125 -2.26 4.99 1.23
CA ALA A 125 -1.92 5.05 2.65
C ALA A 125 -0.42 5.31 2.90
N GLU A 126 0.47 4.92 1.98
CA GLU A 126 1.93 5.17 2.09
C GLU A 126 2.26 6.65 2.28
N ILE A 127 1.55 7.54 1.59
CA ILE A 127 1.88 8.97 1.57
C ILE A 127 1.25 9.75 2.73
N LEU A 128 0.20 9.22 3.36
CA LEU A 128 -0.56 9.92 4.40
C LEU A 128 0.32 10.38 5.58
N PRO A 129 1.20 9.53 6.16
CA PRO A 129 2.10 9.98 7.22
C PRO A 129 2.99 11.15 6.80
N MET A 130 3.42 11.20 5.54
CA MET A 130 4.22 12.32 5.02
C MET A 130 3.40 13.61 4.93
N GLU A 131 2.16 13.54 4.43
CA GLU A 131 1.26 14.69 4.30
C GLU A 131 0.93 15.34 5.66
N TYR A 132 0.88 14.55 6.72
CA TYR A 132 0.60 15.02 8.08
C TYR A 132 1.86 15.36 8.90
N GLY A 133 3.04 15.35 8.28
CA GLY A 133 4.29 15.71 8.94
C GLY A 133 4.77 14.67 9.97
N PHE A 134 4.55 13.38 9.68
CA PHE A 134 5.02 12.28 10.53
C PHE A 134 6.38 11.75 10.06
N VAL A 135 6.79 12.16 8.86
CA VAL A 135 8.04 11.78 8.23
C VAL A 135 8.85 13.04 8.03
N ASP A 136 9.90 13.24 8.84
CA ASP A 136 10.74 14.44 8.72
C ASP A 136 11.98 14.21 7.86
N ASN A 137 12.56 13.01 7.95
CA ASN A 137 13.80 12.66 7.26
C ASN A 137 13.63 12.77 5.74
N PRO A 138 14.40 13.62 5.04
CA PRO A 138 14.31 13.77 3.59
C PRO A 138 14.54 12.47 2.81
N LYS A 139 15.37 11.56 3.34
CA LYS A 139 15.59 10.25 2.71
C LYS A 139 14.33 9.38 2.75
N ASP A 140 13.60 9.40 3.87
CA ASP A 140 12.35 8.66 4.00
C ASP A 140 11.27 9.24 3.07
N LYS A 141 11.16 10.57 3.00
CA LYS A 141 10.26 11.25 2.04
C LYS A 141 10.57 10.87 0.60
N LEU A 142 11.86 10.90 0.23
CA LEU A 142 12.29 10.51 -1.12
C LEU A 142 11.91 9.06 -1.44
N GLN A 143 12.02 8.14 -0.48
CA GLN A 143 11.65 6.74 -0.68
C GLN A 143 10.15 6.54 -0.87
N LEU A 144 9.31 7.28 -0.13
CA LEU A 144 7.85 7.27 -0.34
C LEU A 144 7.49 7.77 -1.74
N LEU A 145 8.10 8.88 -2.18
CA LEU A 145 7.91 9.40 -3.54
C LEU A 145 8.44 8.45 -4.61
N TYR A 146 9.52 7.72 -4.31
CA TYR A 146 10.09 6.72 -5.22
C TYR A 146 9.17 5.50 -5.38
N SER A 147 8.40 5.14 -4.36
CA SER A 147 7.37 4.09 -4.42
C SER A 147 6.28 4.44 -5.43
N ASP A 148 5.77 5.67 -5.39
CA ASP A 148 4.80 6.20 -6.38
C ASP A 148 5.37 6.17 -7.80
N LEU A 149 6.61 6.68 -7.98
CA LEU A 149 7.29 6.67 -9.27
C LEU A 149 7.45 5.24 -9.81
N THR A 150 7.80 4.29 -8.94
CA THR A 150 7.97 2.88 -9.32
C THR A 150 6.67 2.29 -9.84
N SER A 151 5.53 2.58 -9.19
CA SER A 151 4.21 2.13 -9.61
C SER A 151 3.78 2.76 -10.94
N ALA A 152 4.06 4.05 -11.14
CA ALA A 152 3.81 4.74 -12.41
C ALA A 152 4.62 4.14 -13.57
N VAL A 153 5.93 3.94 -13.35
CA VAL A 153 6.84 3.33 -14.33
C VAL A 153 6.41 1.90 -14.66
N ASN A 154 6.04 1.09 -13.67
CA ASN A 154 5.53 -0.27 -13.90
C ASN A 154 4.26 -0.27 -14.77
N THR A 155 3.36 0.70 -14.55
CA THR A 155 2.14 0.82 -15.35
C THR A 155 2.45 1.19 -16.80
N ALA A 156 3.41 2.09 -17.01
CA ALA A 156 3.89 2.45 -18.34
C ALA A 156 4.56 1.26 -19.05
N ILE A 157 5.32 0.43 -18.33
CA ILE A 157 5.94 -0.78 -18.89
C ILE A 157 4.88 -1.80 -19.28
N ASP A 158 3.93 -2.11 -18.39
CA ASP A 158 2.88 -3.10 -18.64
C ASP A 158 2.04 -2.73 -19.88
N THR A 159 1.57 -1.47 -19.93
CA THR A 159 0.83 -0.95 -21.10
C THR A 159 1.74 -0.79 -22.33
N GLY A 160 3.01 -0.48 -22.14
CA GLY A 160 4.03 -0.45 -23.18
C GLY A 160 4.14 -1.80 -23.88
N ILE A 161 4.30 -2.88 -23.11
CA ILE A 161 4.40 -4.25 -23.62
C ILE A 161 3.07 -4.71 -24.22
N HIS A 162 1.98 -4.67 -23.47
CA HIS A 162 0.74 -5.37 -23.82
C HIS A 162 -0.18 -4.60 -24.77
N TYR A 163 -0.06 -3.27 -24.81
CA TYR A 163 -0.85 -2.43 -25.71
C TYR A 163 -0.01 -1.79 -26.81
N LYS A 164 1.14 -1.21 -26.46
CA LYS A 164 2.05 -0.55 -27.43
C LYS A 164 3.04 -1.51 -28.10
N ARG A 165 3.05 -2.79 -27.70
CA ARG A 165 3.91 -3.85 -28.27
C ARG A 165 5.41 -3.59 -28.12
N TRP A 166 5.82 -2.98 -27.00
CA TRP A 166 7.24 -2.80 -26.70
C TRP A 166 7.97 -4.14 -26.68
N THR A 167 9.13 -4.15 -27.33
CA THR A 167 10.11 -5.21 -27.27
C THR A 167 10.81 -5.25 -25.91
N LYS A 168 11.55 -6.33 -25.66
CA LYS A 168 12.41 -6.44 -24.48
C LYS A 168 13.43 -5.30 -24.39
N SER A 169 14.06 -4.96 -25.52
CA SER A 169 15.07 -3.89 -25.58
C SER A 169 14.47 -2.51 -25.25
N GLU A 170 13.33 -2.17 -25.84
CA GLU A 170 12.64 -0.90 -25.54
C GLU A 170 12.21 -0.82 -24.06
N THR A 171 11.75 -1.95 -23.52
CA THR A 171 11.39 -2.05 -22.09
C THR A 171 12.60 -1.82 -21.19
N GLU A 172 13.73 -2.50 -21.46
CA GLU A 172 14.97 -2.37 -20.69
C GLU A 172 15.55 -0.95 -20.77
N GLU A 173 15.45 -0.31 -21.93
CA GLU A 173 15.85 1.10 -22.11
C GLU A 173 14.96 2.05 -21.29
N TYR A 174 13.63 1.89 -21.39
CA TYR A 174 12.68 2.69 -20.61
C TYR A 174 12.95 2.56 -19.11
N ILE A 175 13.15 1.32 -18.67
CA ILE A 175 13.47 0.98 -17.30
C ILE A 175 14.76 1.68 -16.83
N LYS A 176 15.85 1.61 -17.61
CA LYS A 176 17.15 2.24 -17.30
C LYS A 176 17.04 3.76 -17.18
N LYS A 177 16.17 4.38 -17.98
CA LYS A 177 15.97 5.84 -18.00
C LYS A 177 15.21 6.37 -16.78
N HIS A 178 14.28 5.58 -16.23
CA HIS A 178 13.34 6.09 -15.22
C HIS A 178 13.59 5.57 -13.80
N ARG A 179 14.39 4.51 -13.61
CA ARG A 179 14.68 3.97 -12.27
C ARG A 179 15.92 3.06 -12.21
N ASN A 180 16.30 2.62 -11.02
CA ASN A 180 17.50 1.80 -10.79
C ASN A 180 17.33 0.37 -11.37
N PRO A 181 18.18 -0.09 -12.31
CA PRO A 181 18.14 -1.42 -12.93
C PRO A 181 18.16 -2.61 -11.96
N LYS A 182 18.76 -2.46 -10.78
CA LYS A 182 19.09 -3.59 -9.90
C LYS A 182 17.93 -4.13 -9.05
N THR A 183 16.79 -3.46 -9.03
CA THR A 183 15.68 -3.77 -8.11
C THR A 183 14.38 -4.00 -8.86
N GLN A 184 14.47 -4.69 -10.00
CA GLN A 184 13.44 -4.60 -11.02
C GLN A 184 12.76 -5.91 -11.32
N VAL A 185 11.46 -5.75 -11.50
CA VAL A 185 10.60 -6.71 -12.17
C VAL A 185 11.07 -6.82 -13.63
N SER A 186 11.48 -8.03 -14.04
CA SER A 186 12.02 -8.28 -15.37
C SER A 186 10.95 -8.14 -16.46
N TYR A 187 11.38 -7.94 -17.71
CA TYR A 187 10.48 -8.02 -18.88
C TYR A 187 9.64 -9.31 -18.85
N ASP A 188 10.28 -10.44 -18.52
CA ASP A 188 9.62 -11.75 -18.48
C ASP A 188 8.52 -11.81 -17.40
N PHE A 189 8.67 -11.10 -16.28
CA PHE A 189 7.58 -11.01 -15.30
C PHE A 189 6.37 -10.30 -15.88
N PHE A 190 6.55 -9.17 -16.58
CA PHE A 190 5.42 -8.43 -17.18
C PHE A 190 4.72 -9.25 -18.26
N ILE A 191 5.48 -10.02 -19.06
CA ILE A 191 4.90 -10.92 -20.05
C ILE A 191 4.06 -12.01 -19.39
N ASN A 192 4.54 -12.60 -18.29
CA ASN A 192 3.86 -13.70 -17.61
C ASN A 192 2.69 -13.24 -16.71
N ASN A 193 2.64 -11.95 -16.34
CA ASN A 193 1.67 -11.40 -15.39
C ASN A 193 1.05 -10.10 -15.93
N PRO A 194 0.32 -10.14 -17.07
CA PRO A 194 -0.30 -8.95 -17.63
C PRO A 194 -1.25 -8.28 -16.63
N CYS A 195 -1.21 -6.95 -16.56
CA CYS A 195 -2.01 -6.11 -15.66
C CYS A 195 -1.71 -6.25 -14.17
N ASP A 196 -0.78 -7.12 -13.73
CA ASP A 196 -0.53 -7.35 -12.31
C ASP A 196 0.01 -6.10 -11.61
N GLN A 197 0.87 -5.33 -12.27
CA GLN A 197 1.46 -4.14 -11.67
C GLN A 197 0.62 -2.87 -11.86
N ILE A 198 -0.37 -2.90 -12.76
CA ILE A 198 -1.24 -1.74 -13.05
C ILE A 198 -2.14 -1.41 -11.86
N LYS A 199 -2.54 -2.42 -11.09
CA LYS A 199 -3.47 -2.29 -9.95
C LYS A 199 -3.02 -1.28 -8.90
N TYR A 200 -1.70 -1.18 -8.64
CA TYR A 200 -1.11 -0.25 -7.67
C TYR A 200 -1.36 1.20 -8.09
N PHE A 201 -0.90 1.56 -9.28
CA PHE A 201 -0.94 2.96 -9.74
C PHE A 201 -2.35 3.41 -10.11
N VAL A 202 -3.12 2.58 -10.81
CA VAL A 202 -4.51 2.92 -11.17
C VAL A 202 -5.37 3.08 -9.92
N GLY A 203 -5.19 2.18 -8.94
CA GLY A 203 -5.83 2.29 -7.63
C GLY A 203 -5.45 3.59 -6.92
N LEU A 204 -4.15 3.87 -6.79
CA LEU A 204 -3.62 5.09 -6.16
C LEU A 204 -4.19 6.36 -6.80
N VAL A 205 -4.10 6.46 -8.13
CA VAL A 205 -4.60 7.62 -8.89
C VAL A 205 -6.09 7.80 -8.67
N LYS A 206 -6.88 6.72 -8.70
CA LYS A 206 -8.31 6.79 -8.42
C LYS A 206 -8.59 7.25 -6.98
N MET A 207 -7.89 6.73 -5.97
CA MET A 207 -8.06 7.17 -4.58
C MET A 207 -7.76 8.67 -4.40
N ARG A 208 -6.67 9.16 -5.00
CA ARG A 208 -6.31 10.60 -4.99
C ARG A 208 -7.33 11.45 -5.72
N GLU A 209 -7.82 10.99 -6.87
CA GLU A 209 -8.86 11.67 -7.65
C GLU A 209 -10.16 11.80 -6.84
N LEU A 210 -10.62 10.71 -6.20
CA LEU A 210 -11.81 10.70 -5.35
C LEU A 210 -11.67 11.63 -4.15
N ARG A 211 -10.50 11.65 -3.50
CA ARG A 211 -10.22 12.57 -2.39
C ARG A 211 -10.29 14.02 -2.85
N LYS A 212 -9.57 14.36 -3.92
CA LYS A 212 -9.54 15.72 -4.48
C LYS A 212 -10.95 16.19 -4.85
N ARG A 213 -11.74 15.32 -5.49
CA ARG A 213 -13.14 15.60 -5.84
C ARG A 213 -13.98 15.90 -4.59
N ALA A 214 -13.80 15.14 -3.52
CA ALA A 214 -14.51 15.37 -2.25
C ALA A 214 -14.07 16.66 -1.56
N GLU A 215 -12.76 16.97 -1.56
CA GLU A 215 -12.20 18.23 -1.04
C GLU A 215 -12.79 19.44 -1.79
N GLU A 216 -12.79 19.40 -3.14
CA GLU A 216 -13.30 20.48 -3.99
C GLU A 216 -14.81 20.70 -3.81
N GLN A 217 -15.60 19.62 -3.71
CA GLN A 217 -17.06 19.74 -3.65
C GLN A 217 -17.62 20.03 -2.26
N LEU A 218 -16.89 19.68 -1.19
CA LEU A 218 -17.34 19.90 0.19
C LEU A 218 -16.69 21.12 0.84
N GLY A 219 -15.54 21.59 0.34
CA GLY A 219 -14.84 22.76 0.87
C GLY A 219 -14.58 22.61 2.38
N GLU A 220 -15.02 23.59 3.17
CA GLU A 220 -14.88 23.59 4.63
C GLU A 220 -15.60 22.42 5.33
N LYS A 221 -16.61 21.80 4.67
CA LYS A 221 -17.29 20.62 5.20
C LYS A 221 -16.49 19.33 5.01
N PHE A 222 -15.41 19.35 4.21
CA PHE A 222 -14.60 18.16 3.99
C PHE A 222 -13.91 17.73 5.29
N ASN A 223 -14.03 16.44 5.62
CA ASN A 223 -13.33 15.83 6.73
C ASN A 223 -12.62 14.56 6.24
N ILE A 224 -11.29 14.54 6.39
CA ILE A 224 -10.45 13.42 5.95
C ILE A 224 -10.75 12.10 6.67
N LYS A 225 -11.09 12.15 7.97
CA LYS A 225 -11.41 10.95 8.75
C LYS A 225 -12.70 10.33 8.25
N GLU A 226 -13.68 11.18 7.97
CA GLU A 226 -14.94 10.74 7.37
C GLU A 226 -14.75 10.20 5.95
N PHE A 227 -13.90 10.85 5.15
CA PHE A 227 -13.55 10.33 3.82
C PHE A 227 -12.91 8.94 3.91
N HIS A 228 -11.90 8.74 4.77
CA HIS A 228 -11.30 7.41 4.97
C HIS A 228 -12.30 6.37 5.47
N ARG A 229 -13.21 6.74 6.38
CA ARG A 229 -14.32 5.88 6.79
C ARG A 229 -15.19 5.49 5.58
N VAL A 230 -15.50 6.44 4.71
CA VAL A 230 -16.23 6.15 3.46
C VAL A 230 -15.45 5.17 2.60
N ILE A 231 -14.13 5.27 2.46
CA ILE A 231 -13.37 4.30 1.66
C ILE A 231 -13.42 2.89 2.27
N LEU A 232 -13.27 2.77 3.60
CA LEU A 232 -12.99 1.50 4.27
C LEU A 232 -14.22 0.73 4.78
N LYS A 233 -15.32 1.43 5.11
CA LYS A 233 -16.44 0.84 5.88
C LYS A 233 -17.20 -0.30 5.19
N ASN A 234 -17.17 -0.38 3.86
CA ASN A 234 -17.99 -1.35 3.10
C ASN A 234 -17.16 -2.50 2.50
N GLY A 235 -15.91 -2.60 2.96
CA GLY A 235 -14.89 -3.53 2.47
C GLY A 235 -14.51 -3.30 1.01
N ARG A 236 -13.51 -4.04 0.56
CA ARG A 236 -13.04 -4.03 -0.83
C ARG A 236 -14.15 -4.25 -1.86
N MET A 237 -14.00 -3.54 -2.97
CA MET A 237 -14.97 -3.51 -4.06
C MET A 237 -14.30 -3.06 -5.37
N PRO A 238 -14.95 -3.22 -6.54
CA PRO A 238 -14.46 -2.60 -7.78
C PRO A 238 -14.35 -1.07 -7.62
N LEU A 239 -13.33 -0.46 -8.23
CA LEU A 239 -13.10 0.99 -8.15
C LEU A 239 -14.30 1.82 -8.62
N ILE A 240 -15.07 1.33 -9.58
CA ILE A 240 -16.31 1.97 -10.04
C ILE A 240 -17.41 2.02 -8.96
N VAL A 241 -17.47 1.01 -8.09
CA VAL A 241 -18.42 0.96 -6.96
C VAL A 241 -17.94 1.90 -5.86
N LEU A 242 -16.64 1.94 -5.62
CA LEU A 242 -16.03 2.88 -4.68
C LEU A 242 -16.30 4.34 -5.09
N GLU A 243 -16.17 4.65 -6.38
CA GLU A 243 -16.48 5.97 -6.92
C GLU A 243 -17.93 6.37 -6.64
N LYS A 244 -18.89 5.49 -6.91
CA LYS A 244 -20.30 5.74 -6.57
C LYS A 244 -20.49 6.01 -5.07
N GLN A 245 -19.80 5.26 -4.21
CA GLN A 245 -19.89 5.42 -2.77
C GLN A 245 -19.35 6.77 -2.28
N VAL A 246 -18.27 7.27 -2.90
CA VAL A 246 -17.75 8.62 -2.64
C VAL A 246 -18.71 9.68 -3.16
N ASP A 247 -19.29 9.50 -4.36
CA ASP A 247 -20.28 10.44 -4.90
C ASP A 247 -21.53 10.54 -4.02
N ASP A 248 -22.03 9.42 -3.48
CA ASP A 248 -23.16 9.40 -2.54
C ASP A 248 -22.79 10.10 -1.22
N TYR A 249 -21.57 9.91 -0.72
CA TYR A 249 -21.05 10.64 0.45
C TYR A 249 -21.06 12.15 0.19
N ILE A 250 -20.49 12.61 -0.93
CA ILE A 250 -20.45 14.03 -1.28
C ILE A 250 -21.87 14.61 -1.35
N LYS A 251 -22.81 13.92 -2.01
CA LYS A 251 -24.22 14.34 -2.09
C LYS A 251 -24.88 14.47 -0.72
N SER A 252 -24.57 13.56 0.21
CA SER A 252 -25.15 13.58 1.56
C SER A 252 -24.66 14.73 2.46
N LYS A 253 -23.57 15.41 2.07
CA LYS A 253 -22.92 16.47 2.86
C LYS A 253 -23.07 17.87 2.28
N LYS A 254 -23.46 17.97 1.01
CA LYS A 254 -23.84 19.25 0.41
C LYS A 254 -25.03 19.84 1.14
#